data_AF-A0A537TI50-F1
#
_entry.id   AF-A0A537TI50-F1
#
_cell.length_a   1.000
_cell.length_b   1.000
_cell.length_c   1.000
_cell.angle_alpha   90.00
_cell.angle_beta   90.00
_cell.angle_gamma   90.00
#
_symmetry.space_group_name_H-M   'P 1'
#
loop_
_entity.id
_entity.type
_entity.pdbx_description
1 polymer ?
#
loop_
_entity_poly.entity_id
_entity_poly.type
_entity_poly.pdbx_seq_one_letter_code
_entity_poly.pdbx_strand_id
1 'polypeptide(L)'
;MATGTAAIPHTENAPRGHLRRELRFWEAVALSIGIMAPTAAMALNGVAPAGLVGRAVPLAFLFAAIAIGLISYSFVRLTRYFNHAGSTYALAGATLGPRAGFLAGWLLLATYSAFIAANIAEIGLFGTSFLDGAGIWSNPEWIGLSLIAAALVWVLAYGDVKFVTRALLSFEGISVAAIVILIVVIFAKVIGGSAPNGQHFTLDSFVPASGVGVGAVAFASVFGLLSFGGFEGAAALGEETNNPRRNIPFAIAAAVGFCGV
;
A
#
# COMPACT_ATOMS: atom_id res chain seq x y z
N MET A 1 -60.65 -16.07 -33.82
CA MET A 1 -60.77 -15.27 -32.58
C MET A 1 -59.38 -15.20 -31.98
N ALA A 2 -58.72 -14.04 -32.13
CA ALA A 2 -57.28 -13.89 -31.95
C ALA A 2 -56.89 -13.79 -30.46
N THR A 3 -55.91 -14.60 -30.06
CA THR A 3 -55.21 -14.55 -28.78
C THR A 3 -54.35 -13.29 -28.70
N GLY A 4 -54.74 -12.34 -27.86
CA GLY A 4 -53.95 -11.15 -27.54
C GLY A 4 -52.86 -11.47 -26.52
N THR A 5 -51.61 -11.53 -26.97
CA THR A 5 -50.42 -11.59 -26.12
C THR A 5 -50.26 -10.25 -25.41
N ALA A 6 -50.51 -10.20 -24.10
CA ALA A 6 -50.24 -9.01 -23.30
C ALA A 6 -48.72 -8.77 -23.25
N ALA A 7 -48.28 -7.68 -23.87
CA ALA A 7 -46.90 -7.22 -23.79
C ALA A 7 -46.61 -6.79 -22.34
N ILE A 8 -45.62 -7.44 -21.72
CA ILE A 8 -45.08 -7.03 -20.43
C ILE A 8 -44.37 -5.70 -20.66
N PRO A 9 -44.72 -4.60 -19.97
CA PRO A 9 -43.99 -3.36 -20.10
C PRO A 9 -42.58 -3.58 -19.53
N HIS A 10 -41.57 -3.44 -20.39
CA HIS A 10 -40.18 -3.31 -19.95
C HIS A 10 -40.11 -2.04 -19.09
N THR A 11 -40.07 -2.21 -17.77
CA THR A 11 -39.72 -1.13 -16.85
C THR A 11 -38.31 -0.69 -17.20
N GLU A 12 -38.23 0.49 -17.83
CA GLU A 12 -37.03 1.23 -18.13
C GLU A 12 -36.12 1.26 -16.89
N ASN A 13 -34.87 0.83 -17.09
CA ASN A 13 -33.86 0.73 -16.06
C ASN A 13 -33.81 2.01 -15.21
N ALA A 14 -34.07 1.88 -13.90
CA ALA A 14 -33.66 2.90 -12.95
C ALA A 14 -32.16 3.21 -13.18
N PRO A 15 -31.76 4.49 -13.31
CA PRO A 15 -30.36 4.82 -13.51
C PRO A 15 -29.59 4.28 -12.31
N ARG A 16 -28.68 3.33 -12.54
CA ARG A 16 -27.73 2.85 -11.52
C ARG A 16 -27.09 4.09 -10.90
N GLY A 17 -27.15 4.22 -9.58
CA GLY A 17 -26.64 5.40 -8.87
C GLY A 17 -25.20 5.68 -9.30
N HIS A 18 -25.00 6.75 -10.09
CA HIS A 18 -23.68 7.13 -10.55
C HIS A 18 -22.95 7.79 -9.38
N LEU A 19 -21.83 7.20 -8.93
CA LEU A 19 -20.94 7.81 -7.96
C LEU A 19 -20.44 9.16 -8.49
N ARG A 20 -20.31 10.15 -7.61
CA ARG A 20 -19.86 11.48 -8.01
C ARG A 20 -18.36 11.43 -8.28
N ARG A 21 -17.97 11.92 -9.46
CA ARG A 21 -16.56 12.02 -9.89
C ARG A 21 -15.85 13.19 -9.21
N GLU A 22 -15.64 13.06 -7.90
CA GLU A 22 -15.06 14.13 -7.10
C GLU A 22 -13.56 13.95 -6.84
N LEU A 23 -13.02 12.73 -7.02
CA LEU A 23 -11.63 12.43 -6.73
C LEU A 23 -10.72 13.00 -7.85
N ARG A 24 -9.93 14.01 -7.48
CA ARG A 24 -8.99 14.68 -8.39
C ARG A 24 -7.70 13.87 -8.53
N PHE A 25 -6.90 14.23 -9.53
CA PHE A 25 -5.60 13.61 -9.83
C PHE A 25 -4.72 13.43 -8.58
N TRP A 26 -4.50 14.50 -7.82
CA TRP A 26 -3.65 14.45 -6.62
C TRP A 26 -4.27 13.60 -5.52
N GLU A 27 -5.59 13.61 -5.38
CA GLU A 27 -6.27 12.77 -4.39
C GLU A 27 -6.15 11.28 -4.75
N ALA A 28 -6.16 10.92 -6.04
CA ALA A 28 -5.93 9.55 -6.49
C ALA A 28 -4.48 9.08 -6.26
N VAL A 29 -3.48 9.91 -6.59
CA VAL A 29 -2.07 9.62 -6.30
C VAL A 29 -1.87 9.42 -4.81
N ALA A 30 -2.40 10.36 -4.04
CA ALA A 30 -2.22 10.40 -2.61
C ALA A 30 -2.99 9.28 -1.90
N LEU A 31 -4.12 8.83 -2.44
CA LEU A 31 -4.79 7.62 -1.99
C LEU A 31 -3.91 6.37 -2.16
N SER A 32 -3.32 6.15 -3.34
CA SER A 32 -2.42 5.01 -3.56
C SER A 32 -1.19 5.05 -2.65
N ILE A 33 -0.53 6.20 -2.53
CA ILE A 33 0.62 6.37 -1.62
C ILE A 33 0.17 6.15 -0.16
N GLY A 34 -0.99 6.67 0.20
CA GLY A 34 -1.53 6.54 1.54
C GLY A 34 -1.84 5.09 1.92
N ILE A 35 -2.43 4.32 1.01
CA ILE A 35 -2.70 2.89 1.22
C ILE A 35 -1.40 2.11 1.35
N MET A 36 -0.35 2.46 0.58
CA MET A 36 0.97 1.84 0.71
C MET A 36 1.66 2.17 2.04
N ALA A 37 1.32 3.31 2.65
CA ALA A 37 1.88 3.80 3.91
C ALA A 37 3.42 3.64 3.98
N PRO A 38 4.20 4.31 3.08
CA PRO A 38 5.63 4.08 2.95
C PRO A 38 6.41 4.19 4.26
N THR A 39 6.04 5.12 5.16
CA THR A 39 6.69 5.25 6.47
C THR A 39 6.51 4.00 7.35
N ALA A 40 5.31 3.43 7.39
CA ALA A 40 5.03 2.20 8.13
C ALA A 40 5.78 1.01 7.49
N ALA A 41 5.72 0.91 6.16
CA ALA A 41 6.43 -0.13 5.42
C ALA A 41 7.94 -0.12 5.71
N MET A 42 8.59 1.05 5.74
CA MET A 42 10.01 1.18 6.10
C MET A 42 10.29 0.73 7.54
N ALA A 43 9.43 1.10 8.49
CA ALA A 43 9.61 0.77 9.90
C ALA A 43 9.50 -0.74 10.18
N LEU A 44 8.55 -1.42 9.53
CA LEU A 44 8.25 -2.83 9.77
C LEU A 44 9.06 -3.77 8.88
N ASN A 45 9.08 -3.50 7.58
CA ASN A 45 9.58 -4.44 6.59
C ASN A 45 11.10 -4.36 6.42
N GLY A 46 11.79 -3.46 7.12
CA GLY A 46 13.25 -3.39 7.13
C GLY A 46 13.91 -4.36 8.13
N VAL A 47 13.27 -4.60 9.28
CA VAL A 47 13.88 -5.31 10.42
C VAL A 47 14.02 -6.81 10.14
N ALA A 48 12.95 -7.45 9.67
CA ALA A 48 12.97 -8.87 9.36
C ALA A 48 14.00 -9.26 8.28
N PRO A 49 14.08 -8.58 7.10
CA PRO A 49 15.11 -8.89 6.12
C PRO A 49 16.52 -8.50 6.58
N ALA A 50 16.69 -7.54 7.50
CA ALA A 50 18.00 -7.27 8.09
C ALA A 50 18.55 -8.49 8.84
N GLY A 51 17.68 -9.30 9.45
CA GLY A 51 18.07 -10.59 10.05
C GLY A 51 18.47 -11.66 9.03
N LEU A 52 18.01 -11.56 7.78
CA LEU A 52 18.25 -12.55 6.72
C LEU A 52 19.47 -12.22 5.85
N VAL A 53 19.63 -10.95 5.48
CA VAL A 53 20.67 -10.49 4.53
C VAL A 53 21.61 -9.45 5.14
N GLY A 54 21.48 -9.17 6.43
CA GLY A 54 22.34 -8.23 7.15
C GLY A 54 22.22 -6.83 6.57
N ARG A 55 23.36 -6.20 6.29
CA ARG A 55 23.43 -4.86 5.68
C ARG A 55 22.87 -4.78 4.25
N ALA A 56 22.63 -5.90 3.59
CA ALA A 56 22.21 -5.96 2.18
C ALA A 56 20.68 -5.85 1.96
N VAL A 57 19.93 -5.37 2.96
CA VAL A 57 18.49 -5.07 2.82
C VAL A 57 18.16 -4.18 1.61
N PRO A 58 18.94 -3.13 1.27
CA PRO A 58 18.65 -2.33 0.09
C PRO A 58 18.57 -3.12 -1.21
N LEU A 59 19.35 -4.21 -1.36
CA LEU A 59 19.26 -5.07 -2.54
C LEU A 59 17.93 -5.83 -2.62
N ALA A 60 17.41 -6.28 -1.49
CA ALA A 60 16.11 -6.96 -1.42
C ALA A 60 14.97 -6.00 -1.82
N PHE A 61 15.02 -4.77 -1.32
CA PHE A 61 14.05 -3.72 -1.67
C PHE A 61 14.20 -3.25 -3.11
N LEU A 62 15.42 -3.14 -3.64
CA LEU A 62 15.67 -2.83 -5.04
C LEU A 62 15.09 -3.91 -5.97
N PHE A 63 15.29 -5.19 -5.63
CA PHE A 63 14.71 -6.29 -6.39
C PHE A 63 13.17 -6.24 -6.38
N ALA A 64 12.58 -5.98 -5.22
CA ALA A 64 11.14 -5.79 -5.09
C ALA A 64 10.62 -4.59 -5.90
N ALA A 65 11.31 -3.44 -5.84
CA ALA A 65 10.95 -2.25 -6.59
C ALA A 65 10.96 -2.49 -8.10
N ILE A 66 11.95 -3.22 -8.62
CA ILE A 66 12.00 -3.61 -10.04
C ILE A 66 10.83 -4.53 -10.39
N ALA A 67 10.57 -5.56 -9.58
CA ALA A 67 9.48 -6.50 -9.82
C ALA A 67 8.10 -5.80 -9.82
N ILE A 68 7.85 -4.94 -8.83
CA ILE A 68 6.63 -4.14 -8.75
C ILE A 68 6.57 -3.10 -9.87
N GLY A 69 7.69 -2.51 -10.28
CA GLY A 69 7.75 -1.61 -11.43
C GLY A 69 7.23 -2.27 -12.71
N LEU A 70 7.61 -3.53 -12.97
CA LEU A 70 7.12 -4.30 -14.11
C LEU A 70 5.62 -4.64 -14.01
N ILE A 71 5.16 -5.01 -12.82
CA ILE A 71 3.74 -5.28 -12.56
C ILE A 71 2.91 -4.00 -12.73
N SER A 72 3.38 -2.90 -12.14
CA SER A 72 2.81 -1.56 -12.23
C SER A 72 2.67 -1.12 -13.68
N TYR A 73 3.72 -1.30 -14.50
CA TYR A 73 3.63 -1.01 -15.94
C TYR A 73 2.48 -1.76 -16.62
N SER A 74 2.26 -3.03 -16.27
CA SER A 74 1.14 -3.82 -16.80
C SER A 74 -0.21 -3.24 -16.36
N PHE A 75 -0.35 -2.86 -15.08
CA PHE A 75 -1.55 -2.17 -14.57
C PHE A 75 -1.78 -0.82 -15.28
N VAL A 76 -0.74 -0.01 -15.46
CA VAL A 76 -0.79 1.28 -16.17
C VAL A 76 -1.30 1.09 -17.60
N ARG A 77 -0.85 0.05 -18.30
CA ARG A 77 -1.31 -0.25 -19.66
C ARG A 77 -2.76 -0.72 -19.67
N LEU A 78 -3.14 -1.64 -18.78
CA LEU A 78 -4.48 -2.21 -18.74
C LEU A 78 -5.56 -1.20 -18.29
N THR A 79 -5.26 -0.38 -17.28
CA THR A 79 -6.20 0.63 -16.75
C THR A 79 -6.51 1.76 -17.73
N ARG A 80 -5.71 1.94 -18.79
CA ARG A 80 -6.03 2.84 -19.92
C ARG A 80 -7.16 2.31 -20.80
N TYR A 81 -7.32 0.98 -20.87
CA TYR A 81 -8.37 0.32 -21.67
C TYR A 81 -9.58 -0.07 -20.82
N PHE A 82 -9.34 -0.55 -19.59
CA PHE A 82 -10.35 -1.02 -18.65
C PHE A 82 -10.35 -0.13 -17.40
N ASN A 83 -11.31 0.79 -17.33
CA ASN A 83 -11.37 1.83 -16.30
C ASN A 83 -12.68 1.78 -15.48
N HIS A 84 -13.17 0.57 -15.21
CA HIS A 84 -14.25 0.30 -14.25
C HIS A 84 -13.69 0.04 -12.84
N ALA A 85 -14.48 0.35 -11.81
CA ALA A 85 -14.18 -0.01 -10.43
C ALA A 85 -14.15 -1.54 -10.29
N GLY A 86 -13.00 -2.11 -9.95
CA GLY A 86 -12.86 -3.57 -9.84
C GLY A 86 -11.43 -4.08 -9.79
N SER A 87 -10.42 -3.20 -9.96
CA SER A 87 -9.00 -3.51 -9.79
C SER A 87 -8.59 -4.84 -10.46
N THR A 88 -7.77 -5.65 -9.81
CA THR A 88 -7.21 -6.91 -10.30
C THR A 88 -8.29 -7.91 -10.76
N TYR A 89 -9.44 -7.98 -10.09
CA TYR A 89 -10.55 -8.85 -10.49
C TYR A 89 -11.06 -8.51 -11.89
N ALA A 90 -11.35 -7.23 -12.13
CA ALA A 90 -11.87 -6.76 -13.41
C ALA A 90 -10.81 -6.87 -14.52
N LEU A 91 -9.56 -6.53 -14.22
CA LEU A 91 -8.46 -6.60 -15.18
C LEU A 91 -8.16 -8.06 -15.60
N ALA A 92 -8.06 -8.98 -14.65
CA ALA A 92 -7.84 -10.40 -14.92
C ALA A 92 -9.05 -11.02 -15.64
N GLY A 93 -10.27 -10.67 -15.24
CA GLY A 93 -11.50 -11.13 -15.88
C GLY A 93 -11.60 -10.72 -17.35
N ALA A 94 -11.22 -9.47 -17.67
CA ALA A 94 -11.27 -8.93 -19.01
C ALA A 94 -10.14 -9.45 -19.93
N THR A 95 -8.97 -9.80 -19.37
CA THR A 95 -7.80 -10.19 -20.17
C THR A 95 -7.60 -11.70 -20.30
N LEU A 96 -7.88 -12.45 -19.23
CA LEU A 96 -7.64 -13.90 -19.14
C LEU A 96 -8.95 -14.71 -19.04
N GLY A 97 -10.08 -14.03 -18.90
CA GLY A 97 -11.42 -14.61 -18.86
C GLY A 97 -12.01 -14.76 -17.45
N PRO A 98 -13.30 -15.12 -17.35
CA PRO A 98 -14.06 -15.03 -16.10
C PRO A 98 -13.51 -15.87 -14.94
N ARG A 99 -12.92 -17.04 -15.23
CA ARG A 99 -12.35 -17.93 -14.20
C ARG A 99 -11.11 -17.31 -13.54
N ALA A 100 -10.24 -16.70 -14.33
CA ALA A 100 -9.06 -16.01 -13.83
C ALA A 100 -9.47 -14.77 -13.01
N GLY A 101 -10.46 -14.02 -13.48
CA GLY A 101 -11.07 -12.92 -12.73
C GLY A 101 -11.59 -13.39 -11.36
N PHE A 102 -12.41 -14.44 -11.33
CA PHE A 102 -12.95 -15.01 -10.08
C PHE A 102 -11.85 -15.41 -9.09
N LEU A 103 -10.82 -16.13 -9.53
CA LEU A 103 -9.69 -16.49 -8.68
C LEU A 103 -8.94 -15.26 -8.17
N ALA A 104 -8.68 -14.28 -9.04
CA ALA A 104 -8.02 -13.04 -8.67
C ALA A 104 -8.83 -12.26 -7.62
N GLY A 105 -10.17 -12.23 -7.73
CA GLY A 105 -11.04 -11.60 -6.74
C GLY A 105 -10.98 -12.28 -5.38
N TRP A 106 -10.98 -13.62 -5.32
CA TRP A 106 -10.84 -14.34 -4.05
C TRP A 106 -9.46 -14.18 -3.42
N LEU A 107 -8.41 -14.19 -4.23
CA LEU A 107 -7.05 -13.91 -3.75
C LEU A 107 -6.97 -12.47 -3.22
N LEU A 108 -7.56 -11.51 -3.92
CA LEU A 108 -7.60 -10.11 -3.47
C LEU A 108 -8.34 -9.98 -2.14
N LEU A 109 -9.50 -10.62 -1.98
CA LEU A 109 -10.25 -10.63 -0.73
C LEU A 109 -9.44 -11.25 0.42
N ALA A 110 -8.78 -12.38 0.17
CA ALA A 110 -7.91 -13.04 1.15
C ALA A 110 -6.74 -12.13 1.56
N THR A 111 -6.11 -11.46 0.59
CA THR A 111 -5.03 -10.50 0.83
C THR A 111 -5.52 -9.35 1.70
N TYR A 112 -6.61 -8.66 1.34
CA TYR A 112 -7.12 -7.54 2.14
C TYR A 112 -7.56 -7.99 3.54
N SER A 113 -8.12 -9.19 3.69
CA SER A 113 -8.47 -9.75 5.00
C SER A 113 -7.24 -9.99 5.88
N ALA A 114 -6.16 -10.52 5.30
CA ALA A 114 -4.89 -10.71 6.00
C ALA A 114 -4.24 -9.36 6.37
N PHE A 115 -4.32 -8.36 5.48
CA PHE A 115 -3.83 -7.01 5.75
C PHE A 115 -4.58 -6.34 6.91
N ILE A 116 -5.91 -6.50 7.00
CA ILE A 116 -6.69 -5.97 8.13
C ILE A 116 -6.17 -6.54 9.45
N ALA A 117 -6.01 -7.86 9.52
CA ALA A 117 -5.51 -8.51 10.73
C ALA A 117 -4.07 -8.06 11.08
N ALA A 118 -3.20 -7.95 10.08
CA ALA A 118 -1.82 -7.48 10.25
C ALA A 118 -1.77 -6.04 10.77
N ASN A 119 -2.48 -5.10 10.13
CA ASN A 119 -2.51 -3.68 10.52
C ASN A 119 -3.09 -3.49 11.94
N ILE A 120 -4.11 -4.27 12.32
CA ILE A 120 -4.66 -4.23 13.68
C ILE A 120 -3.61 -4.67 14.72
N ALA A 121 -2.86 -5.73 14.43
CA ALA A 121 -1.77 -6.19 15.29
C ALA A 121 -0.61 -5.18 15.36
N GLU A 122 -0.32 -4.49 14.26
CA GLU A 122 0.68 -3.42 14.19
C GLU A 122 0.32 -2.24 15.09
N ILE A 123 -0.94 -1.80 15.07
CA ILE A 123 -1.41 -0.74 15.99
C ILE A 123 -1.22 -1.19 17.44
N GLY A 124 -1.50 -2.46 17.75
CA GLY A 124 -1.17 -3.08 19.02
C GLY A 124 0.30 -2.91 19.39
N LEU A 125 1.20 -3.42 18.55
CA LEU A 125 2.64 -3.44 18.80
C LEU A 125 3.23 -2.03 18.97
N PHE A 126 2.90 -1.10 18.07
CA PHE A 126 3.42 0.27 18.15
C PHE A 126 2.75 1.06 19.27
N GLY A 127 1.45 0.86 19.50
CA GLY A 127 0.74 1.51 20.59
C GLY A 127 1.27 1.08 21.95
N THR A 128 1.57 -0.21 22.15
CA THR A 128 2.20 -0.68 23.40
C THR A 128 3.59 -0.09 23.58
N SER A 129 4.41 -0.11 22.52
CA SER A 129 5.76 0.46 22.54
C SER A 129 5.76 1.96 22.82
N PHE A 130 4.79 2.68 22.27
CA PHE A 130 4.59 4.12 22.49
C PHE A 130 4.16 4.41 23.94
N LEU A 131 3.17 3.69 24.46
CA LEU A 131 2.66 3.91 25.82
C LEU A 131 3.71 3.60 26.90
N ASP A 132 4.48 2.53 26.70
CA ASP A 132 5.57 2.13 27.59
C ASP A 132 6.72 3.14 27.51
N GLY A 133 7.16 3.51 26.29
CA GLY A 133 8.21 4.48 26.06
C GLY A 133 7.88 5.91 26.51
N ALA A 134 6.60 6.29 26.50
CA ALA A 134 6.11 7.57 27.01
C ALA A 134 5.90 7.57 28.54
N GLY A 135 6.02 6.42 29.21
CA GLY A 135 5.76 6.27 30.64
C GLY A 135 4.30 6.43 31.04
N ILE A 136 3.36 6.33 30.09
CA ILE A 136 1.91 6.48 30.34
C ILE A 136 1.35 5.19 30.95
N TRP A 137 1.74 4.04 30.39
CA TRP A 137 1.32 2.72 30.84
C TRP A 137 2.45 1.73 30.58
N SER A 138 2.96 1.12 31.65
CA SER A 138 4.00 0.09 31.56
C SER A 138 3.43 -1.27 31.15
N ASN A 139 4.04 -1.88 30.12
CA ASN A 139 3.67 -3.20 29.59
C ASN A 139 2.17 -3.42 29.32
N PRO A 140 1.48 -2.54 28.57
CA PRO A 140 0.10 -2.77 28.16
C PRO A 140 -0.03 -4.05 27.32
N GLU A 141 -1.12 -4.77 27.49
CA GLU A 141 -1.41 -5.95 26.68
C GLU A 141 -1.73 -5.53 25.24
N TRP A 142 -0.95 -6.03 24.28
CA TRP A 142 -1.08 -5.66 22.87
C TRP A 142 -2.42 -6.07 22.26
N ILE A 143 -2.99 -7.20 22.68
CA ILE A 143 -4.26 -7.71 22.14
C ILE A 143 -5.41 -6.75 22.49
N GLY A 144 -5.49 -6.31 23.74
CA GLY A 144 -6.51 -5.35 24.18
C GLY A 144 -6.46 -4.05 23.39
N LEU A 145 -5.26 -3.51 23.20
CA LEU A 145 -5.06 -2.29 22.41
C LEU A 145 -5.43 -2.48 20.93
N SER A 146 -5.09 -3.65 20.37
CA SER A 146 -5.43 -4.02 18.99
C SER A 146 -6.94 -4.11 18.79
N LEU A 147 -7.67 -4.72 19.72
CA LEU A 147 -9.14 -4.83 19.64
C LEU A 147 -9.83 -3.47 19.76
N ILE A 148 -9.33 -2.58 20.63
CA ILE A 148 -9.83 -1.20 20.73
C ILE A 148 -9.59 -0.45 19.41
N ALA A 149 -8.40 -0.59 18.83
CA ALA A 149 -8.07 0.00 17.54
C ALA A 149 -8.96 -0.56 16.42
N ALA A 150 -9.22 -1.88 16.40
CA ALA A 150 -10.12 -2.50 15.44
C ALA A 150 -11.54 -1.93 15.52
N ALA A 151 -12.08 -1.75 16.73
CA ALA A 151 -13.37 -1.12 16.94
C ALA A 151 -13.40 0.33 16.45
N LEU A 152 -12.33 1.10 16.71
CA LEU A 152 -12.21 2.48 16.23
C LEU A 152 -12.15 2.55 14.69
N VAL A 153 -11.34 1.70 14.07
CA VAL A 153 -11.25 1.60 12.61
C VAL A 153 -12.59 1.22 12.01
N TRP A 154 -13.34 0.31 12.64
CA TRP A 154 -14.68 -0.06 12.20
C TRP A 154 -15.65 1.13 12.22
N VAL A 155 -15.59 1.98 13.25
CA VAL A 155 -16.40 3.21 13.31
C VAL A 155 -15.96 4.21 12.25
N LEU A 156 -14.65 4.41 12.07
CA LEU A 156 -14.09 5.32 11.07
C LEU A 156 -14.38 4.88 9.63
N ALA A 157 -14.55 3.58 9.39
CA ALA A 157 -14.89 3.03 8.08
C ALA A 157 -16.27 3.48 7.58
N TYR A 158 -17.18 3.91 8.46
CA TYR A 158 -18.46 4.53 8.07
C TYR A 158 -18.35 6.03 7.77
N GLY A 159 -17.18 6.63 7.99
CA GLY A 159 -16.93 8.06 7.75
C GLY A 159 -16.70 8.42 6.28
N ASP A 160 -16.49 9.71 6.03
CA ASP A 160 -16.17 10.22 4.70
C ASP A 160 -14.72 9.83 4.30
N VAL A 161 -14.59 9.09 3.19
CA VAL A 161 -13.31 8.65 2.60
C VAL A 161 -12.36 9.83 2.37
N LYS A 162 -12.88 11.02 2.02
CA LYS A 162 -12.05 12.22 1.80
C LYS A 162 -11.39 12.71 3.07
N PHE A 163 -12.12 12.68 4.18
CA PHE A 163 -11.58 13.08 5.47
C PHE A 163 -10.46 12.12 5.90
N VAL A 164 -10.72 10.81 5.81
CA VAL A 164 -9.74 9.77 6.14
C VAL A 164 -8.49 9.87 5.27
N THR A 165 -8.66 10.01 3.94
CA THR A 165 -7.54 10.14 3.00
C THR A 165 -6.69 11.37 3.29
N ARG A 166 -7.30 12.52 3.58
CA ARG A 166 -6.55 13.75 3.93
C ARG A 166 -5.82 13.63 5.25
N ALA A 167 -6.44 13.04 6.26
CA ALA A 167 -5.81 12.81 7.55
C ALA A 167 -4.60 11.88 7.39
N LEU A 168 -4.78 10.75 6.72
CA LEU A 168 -3.71 9.79 6.43
C LEU A 168 -2.53 10.47 5.75
N LEU A 169 -2.78 11.25 4.69
CA LEU A 169 -1.71 11.96 3.98
C LEU A 169 -0.99 13.01 4.81
N SER A 170 -1.72 13.66 5.72
CA SER A 170 -1.11 14.64 6.62
C SER A 170 -0.17 13.94 7.59
N PHE A 171 -0.59 12.81 8.17
CA PHE A 171 0.26 11.99 9.04
C PHE A 171 1.46 11.43 8.27
N GLU A 172 1.24 10.87 7.07
CA GLU A 172 2.33 10.36 6.24
C GLU A 172 3.32 11.47 5.87
N GLY A 173 2.84 12.66 5.51
CA GLY A 173 3.70 13.82 5.22
C GLY A 173 4.57 14.23 6.42
N ILE A 174 4.00 14.21 7.64
CA ILE A 174 4.74 14.49 8.88
C ILE A 174 5.79 13.40 9.13
N SER A 175 5.40 12.12 8.99
CA SER A 175 6.29 10.98 9.17
C SER A 175 7.45 10.98 8.16
N VAL A 176 7.16 11.22 6.88
CA VAL A 176 8.19 11.36 5.83
C VAL A 176 9.12 12.52 6.15
N ALA A 177 8.60 13.67 6.59
CA ALA A 177 9.44 14.80 6.98
C ALA A 177 10.37 14.44 8.15
N ALA A 178 9.87 13.73 9.16
CA ALA A 178 10.68 13.24 10.27
C ALA A 178 11.77 12.26 9.81
N ILE A 179 11.45 11.34 8.90
CA ILE A 179 12.43 10.41 8.29
C ILE A 179 13.49 11.19 7.51
N VAL A 180 13.11 12.17 6.69
CA VAL A 180 14.07 13.00 5.93
C VAL A 180 15.00 13.76 6.87
N ILE A 181 14.48 14.35 7.94
CA ILE A 181 15.29 15.02 8.97
C ILE A 181 16.26 14.03 9.61
N LEU A 182 15.79 12.84 9.98
CA LEU A 182 16.63 11.79 10.55
C LEU A 182 17.76 11.39 9.60
N ILE A 183 17.46 11.20 8.31
CA ILE A 183 18.45 10.91 7.26
C ILE A 183 19.51 12.00 7.21
N VAL A 184 19.09 13.28 7.14
CA VAL A 184 20.02 14.42 7.12
C VAL A 184 20.93 14.44 8.35
N VAL A 185 20.37 14.18 9.54
CA VAL A 185 21.15 14.13 10.79
C VAL A 185 22.14 12.96 10.79
N ILE A 186 21.74 11.77 10.29
CA ILE A 186 22.63 10.61 10.17
C ILE A 186 23.80 10.95 9.24
N PHE A 187 23.53 11.47 8.04
CA PHE A 187 24.58 11.85 7.11
C PHE A 187 25.49 12.95 7.66
N ALA A 188 24.94 13.95 8.34
CA ALA A 188 25.75 14.99 8.99
C ALA A 188 26.71 14.42 10.04
N LYS A 189 26.25 13.46 10.87
CA LYS A 189 27.10 12.79 11.87
C LYS A 189 28.18 11.90 11.23
N VAL A 190 27.82 11.16 10.18
CA VAL A 190 28.74 10.29 9.42
C VAL A 190 29.83 11.10 8.73
N ILE A 191 29.47 12.16 8.02
CA ILE A 191 30.43 13.05 7.32
C ILE A 191 31.27 13.84 8.33
N GLY A 192 30.66 14.29 9.43
CA GLY A 192 31.33 15.02 10.50
C GLY A 192 32.19 14.14 11.43
N GLY A 193 32.30 12.84 11.18
CA GLY A 193 33.12 11.91 11.98
C GLY A 193 32.64 11.68 13.42
N SER A 194 31.42 12.09 13.75
CA SER A 194 30.79 11.94 15.07
C SER A 194 29.74 10.83 15.10
N ALA A 195 29.74 9.96 14.09
CA ALA A 195 28.84 8.84 14.03
C ALA A 195 29.12 7.83 15.16
N PRO A 196 28.07 7.25 15.76
CA PRO A 196 28.22 6.17 16.74
C PRO A 196 29.05 5.02 16.17
N ASN A 197 29.84 4.37 17.02
CA ASN A 197 30.61 3.17 16.67
C ASN A 197 31.60 3.34 15.50
N GLY A 198 32.06 4.57 15.20
CA GLY A 198 33.03 4.83 14.13
C GLY A 198 32.49 4.53 12.72
N GLN A 199 31.15 4.55 12.56
CA GLN A 199 30.52 4.32 11.26
C GLN A 199 30.91 5.40 10.26
N HIS A 200 31.25 4.98 9.05
CA HIS A 200 31.60 5.84 7.93
C HIS A 200 30.69 5.54 6.75
N PHE A 201 30.66 6.46 5.78
CA PHE A 201 29.92 6.23 4.55
C PHE A 201 30.55 5.07 3.78
N THR A 202 29.75 4.04 3.50
CA THR A 202 30.18 2.85 2.78
C THR A 202 29.07 2.36 1.85
N LEU A 203 29.46 1.81 0.70
CA LEU A 203 28.54 1.15 -0.25
C LEU A 203 28.37 -0.34 0.04
N ASP A 204 28.94 -0.81 1.14
CA ASP A 204 28.84 -2.17 1.64
C ASP A 204 27.40 -2.67 1.83
N SER A 205 26.43 -1.76 2.00
CA SER A 205 25.00 -2.09 2.04
C SER A 205 24.45 -2.59 0.70
N PHE A 206 25.20 -2.45 -0.39
CA PHE A 206 24.90 -3.03 -1.71
C PHE A 206 25.73 -4.28 -2.01
N VAL A 207 26.52 -4.77 -1.04
CA VAL A 207 27.32 -5.98 -1.17
C VAL A 207 26.83 -6.99 -0.13
N PRO A 208 26.26 -8.13 -0.56
CA PRO A 208 25.87 -9.20 0.35
C PRO A 208 27.06 -9.65 1.20
N ALA A 209 26.82 -9.93 2.49
CA ALA A 209 27.84 -10.51 3.34
C ALA A 209 28.30 -11.87 2.80
N SER A 210 29.52 -12.30 3.14
CA SER A 210 30.03 -13.61 2.75
C SER A 210 29.07 -14.72 3.20
N GLY A 211 28.64 -15.56 2.26
CA GLY A 211 27.65 -16.63 2.50
C GLY A 211 26.19 -16.25 2.23
N VAL A 212 25.88 -14.96 2.00
CA VAL A 212 24.54 -14.53 1.56
C VAL A 212 24.43 -14.68 0.05
N GLY A 213 23.80 -15.77 -0.38
CA GLY A 213 23.52 -16.02 -1.80
C GLY A 213 22.34 -15.19 -2.33
N VAL A 214 22.22 -15.12 -3.66
CA VAL A 214 21.10 -14.44 -4.36
C VAL A 214 19.73 -14.96 -3.90
N GLY A 215 19.62 -16.25 -3.54
CA GLY A 215 18.39 -16.83 -3.01
C GLY A 215 17.93 -16.20 -1.68
N ALA A 216 18.86 -15.84 -0.80
CA ALA A 216 18.52 -15.16 0.45
C ALA A 216 18.04 -13.72 0.20
N VAL A 217 18.65 -13.03 -0.76
CA VAL A 217 18.20 -11.70 -1.21
C VAL A 217 16.82 -11.76 -1.87
N ALA A 218 16.57 -12.77 -2.70
CA ALA A 218 15.26 -13.01 -3.30
C ALA A 218 14.20 -13.32 -2.24
N PHE A 219 14.52 -14.13 -1.23
CA PHE A 219 13.61 -14.41 -0.13
C PHE A 219 13.32 -13.16 0.72
N ALA A 220 14.36 -12.38 1.04
CA ALA A 220 14.22 -11.10 1.72
C ALA A 220 13.39 -10.08 0.91
N SER A 221 13.41 -10.16 -0.42
CA SER A 221 12.64 -9.27 -1.29
C SER A 221 11.12 -9.39 -1.10
N VAL A 222 10.63 -10.49 -0.52
CA VAL A 222 9.20 -10.65 -0.19
C VAL A 222 8.72 -9.55 0.76
N PHE A 223 9.55 -9.13 1.71
CA PHE A 223 9.26 -8.00 2.61
C PHE A 223 9.27 -6.67 1.84
N GLY A 224 10.16 -6.53 0.87
CA GLY A 224 10.13 -5.41 -0.06
C GLY A 224 8.84 -5.39 -0.88
N LEU A 225 8.41 -6.52 -1.44
CA LEU A 225 7.18 -6.63 -2.22
C LEU A 225 5.95 -6.27 -1.37
N LEU A 226 5.93 -6.73 -0.11
CA LEU A 226 4.88 -6.38 0.85
C LEU A 226 4.81 -4.86 1.08
N SER A 227 5.95 -4.17 1.08
CA SER A 227 6.04 -2.71 1.24
C SER A 227 5.41 -1.91 0.10
N PHE A 228 5.22 -2.54 -1.07
CA PHE A 228 4.51 -1.91 -2.19
C PHE A 228 3.02 -2.28 -2.25
N GLY A 229 2.52 -3.09 -1.31
CA GLY A 229 1.12 -3.50 -1.28
C GLY A 229 0.19 -2.29 -1.27
N GLY A 230 -0.81 -2.28 -2.15
CA GLY A 230 -1.79 -1.19 -2.23
C GLY A 230 -1.47 -0.09 -3.24
N PHE A 231 -0.39 -0.22 -4.02
CA PHE A 231 -0.08 0.71 -5.11
C PHE A 231 -1.23 0.87 -6.10
N GLU A 232 -2.04 -0.19 -6.28
CA GLU A 232 -3.21 -0.24 -7.14
C GLU A 232 -4.48 0.36 -6.53
N GLY A 233 -4.41 0.92 -5.31
CA GLY A 233 -5.56 1.44 -4.57
C GLY A 233 -6.42 2.43 -5.36
N ALA A 234 -5.80 3.33 -6.13
CA ALA A 234 -6.51 4.26 -7.02
C ALA A 234 -7.36 3.57 -8.10
N ALA A 235 -7.07 2.32 -8.49
CA ALA A 235 -7.85 1.58 -9.48
C ALA A 235 -9.19 1.10 -8.94
N ALA A 236 -9.35 0.96 -7.62
CA ALA A 236 -10.62 0.60 -7.01
C ALA A 236 -11.65 1.73 -7.10
N LEU A 237 -11.21 3.00 -7.02
CA LEU A 237 -12.07 4.19 -7.07
C LEU A 237 -12.19 4.78 -8.49
N GLY A 238 -12.17 3.92 -9.52
CA GLY A 238 -12.20 4.40 -10.91
C GLY A 238 -13.48 5.14 -11.30
N GLU A 239 -14.60 4.83 -10.63
CA GLU A 239 -15.89 5.47 -10.87
C GLU A 239 -16.01 6.86 -10.21
N GLU A 240 -15.26 7.10 -9.13
CA GLU A 240 -15.18 8.37 -8.40
C GLU A 240 -14.05 9.27 -8.89
N THR A 241 -13.10 8.71 -9.64
CA THR A 241 -11.96 9.45 -10.19
C THR A 241 -12.35 10.26 -11.42
N ASN A 242 -12.05 11.56 -11.40
CA ASN A 242 -12.17 12.38 -12.60
C ASN A 242 -11.10 11.96 -13.63
N ASN A 243 -11.46 11.88 -14.92
CA ASN A 243 -10.60 11.42 -16.01
C ASN A 243 -9.81 10.13 -15.67
N PRO A 244 -10.50 9.01 -15.38
CA PRO A 244 -9.88 7.81 -14.82
C PRO A 244 -8.86 7.18 -15.77
N ARG A 245 -9.08 7.27 -17.10
CA ARG A 245 -8.16 6.78 -18.15
C ARG A 245 -6.77 7.42 -18.10
N ARG A 246 -6.67 8.64 -17.56
CA ARG A 246 -5.39 9.33 -17.37
C ARG A 246 -4.95 9.25 -15.91
N ASN A 247 -5.83 9.56 -14.97
CA ASN A 247 -5.42 9.78 -13.59
C ASN A 247 -5.04 8.48 -12.86
N ILE A 248 -5.75 7.36 -13.09
CA ILE A 248 -5.45 6.08 -12.43
C ILE A 248 -4.08 5.52 -12.85
N PRO A 249 -3.76 5.40 -14.17
CA PRO A 249 -2.45 4.91 -14.56
C PRO A 249 -1.31 5.79 -14.01
N PHE A 250 -1.48 7.11 -14.00
CA PHE A 250 -0.46 7.99 -13.44
C PHE A 250 -0.35 7.88 -11.92
N ALA A 251 -1.46 7.71 -11.19
CA ALA A 251 -1.45 7.49 -9.76
C ALA A 251 -0.67 6.22 -9.39
N ILE A 252 -0.92 5.12 -10.09
CA ILE A 252 -0.20 3.85 -9.94
C ILE A 252 1.30 4.01 -10.18
N ALA A 253 1.68 4.66 -11.29
CA ALA A 253 3.09 4.87 -11.62
C ALA A 253 3.80 5.79 -10.60
N ALA A 254 3.12 6.87 -10.18
CA ALA A 254 3.66 7.82 -9.21
C ALA A 254 3.82 7.17 -7.83
N ALA A 255 2.85 6.36 -7.40
CA ALA A 255 2.92 5.68 -6.10
C ALA A 255 4.10 4.70 -6.03
N VAL A 256 4.29 3.88 -7.06
CA VAL A 256 5.44 2.96 -7.13
C VAL A 256 6.77 3.71 -7.23
N GLY A 257 6.82 4.77 -8.05
CA GLY A 257 8.03 5.57 -8.19
C GLY A 257 8.41 6.31 -6.91
N PHE A 258 7.43 6.85 -6.18
CA PHE A 258 7.65 7.54 -4.91
C PHE A 258 8.06 6.58 -3.79
N CYS A 259 7.37 5.45 -3.62
CA CYS A 259 7.69 4.51 -2.53
C CYS A 259 8.95 3.69 -2.79
N GLY A 260 9.40 3.59 -4.05
CA GLY A 260 10.61 2.86 -4.39
C GLY A 260 11.92 3.62 -4.18
N VAL A 261 11.85 4.92 -3.85
CA VAL A 261 13.00 5.80 -3.60
C VAL A 261 13.07 6.15 -2.12
#